data_AF-A0AAV9WUG2-F1
#
_entry.id   AF-A0AAV9WUG2-F1
#
_cell.length_a   1.000
_cell.length_b   1.000
_cell.length_c   1.000
_cell.angle_alpha   90.00
_cell.angle_beta   90.00
_cell.angle_gamma   90.00
#
_symmetry.space_group_name_H-M   'P 1'
#
loop_
_entity.id
_entity.type
_entity.pdbx_description
1 polymer ?
#
loop_
_entity_poly.entity_id
_entity_poly.type
_entity_poly.pdbx_seq_one_letter_code
_entity_poly.pdbx_strand_id
1 'polypeptide(L)'
;MGLNTVPGLISDYKSPSDIHRFLNQKDFGRVIKQATRDLQEDMASIYITQNCQEQLEIQLLVYTACVQPDLVEYVIQTLIEISPGLVEERFVSAIDSILFFPPREYYSLFNSNPNTGPKPLARSHIARVLERFLKFSPRINDTMFWQFSIWRDLVWNRALSTPLLDILIDAGADINMHLSDRFESFIRDEGWLFLPYRKEFMFPFPAKPIDVAFALSDPTVFCHLLPKISNTNDLICCIKSYAGDENAVDTEFTQAVRIVDISRIKKYWNWRIQTLNTAFTSALRVADLKSIKRLMLKHQHQPVMLSWVRLVCQSIAKESPNPALYDCVIKILRSLQISGYTFRQIPRFLEPDCEEKYSSSLLSTMESQRIELLNLIITLGVGPPPNFFSTSMDPDSEATLQRIRVYMVSNAAKISLDVLKFLVQKGFSINEFYRNPIGSEVMSPVQCALVIGNMDILTYLLQQGANIYAPCDFSPSAIAYSISLGRLDALALFLEVEPRCYSIALEAAKNTAYDYIKNFLSDWKPPPIVEDWMDSDPHNNIVGTMELFAP
;
A
#
# COMPACT_ATOMS: atom_id res chain seq x y z
N MET A 1 -22.33 -52.51 65.98
CA MET A 1 -22.90 -53.49 65.02
C MET A 1 -23.60 -52.73 63.92
N GLY A 2 -23.33 -53.06 62.65
CA GLY A 2 -23.95 -52.53 61.43
C GLY A 2 -23.20 -51.30 60.83
N LEU A 3 -22.16 -51.46 60.01
CA LEU A 3 -22.16 -51.64 58.54
C LEU A 3 -22.97 -50.57 57.77
N ASN A 4 -22.28 -49.64 57.09
CA ASN A 4 -22.20 -49.69 55.62
C ASN A 4 -21.18 -48.70 55.03
N THR A 5 -20.34 -49.29 54.19
CA THR A 5 -19.36 -48.77 53.24
C THR A 5 -19.91 -47.77 52.21
N VAL A 6 -19.11 -46.75 51.85
CA VAL A 6 -18.52 -46.64 50.49
C VAL A 6 -17.12 -46.00 50.62
N PRO A 7 -16.02 -46.73 50.36
CA PRO A 7 -14.68 -46.19 50.17
C PRO A 7 -14.38 -45.96 48.69
N GLY A 8 -13.78 -44.82 48.36
CA GLY A 8 -13.16 -44.55 47.05
C GLY A 8 -13.53 -43.19 46.47
N LEU A 9 -12.54 -42.51 45.86
CA LEU A 9 -12.61 -41.27 45.06
C LEU A 9 -12.44 -39.91 45.74
N ILE A 10 -11.70 -39.81 46.85
CA ILE A 10 -11.16 -38.50 47.32
C ILE A 10 -9.62 -38.52 47.47
N SER A 11 -8.96 -39.68 47.37
CA SER A 11 -7.50 -39.81 47.55
C SER A 11 -6.65 -39.62 46.29
N ASP A 12 -7.27 -39.43 45.11
CA ASP A 12 -6.56 -39.39 43.82
C ASP A 12 -6.47 -38.00 43.17
N TYR A 13 -7.05 -36.95 43.77
CA TYR A 13 -6.82 -35.57 43.33
C TYR A 13 -5.54 -35.03 43.96
N LYS A 14 -4.41 -35.16 43.26
CA LYS A 14 -3.09 -34.69 43.75
C LYS A 14 -2.64 -33.35 43.15
N SER A 15 -3.30 -32.83 42.10
CA SER A 15 -2.99 -31.53 41.49
C SER A 15 -4.17 -30.99 40.64
N PRO A 16 -4.35 -29.66 40.51
CA PRO A 16 -5.26 -29.05 39.53
C PRO A 16 -5.01 -29.48 38.08
N SER A 17 -3.83 -30.05 37.78
CA SER A 17 -3.47 -30.61 36.47
C SER A 17 -4.15 -31.95 36.11
N ASP A 18 -4.88 -32.56 37.05
CA ASP A 18 -5.56 -33.87 36.88
C ASP A 18 -7.04 -33.77 36.45
N ILE A 19 -7.58 -32.56 36.18
CA ILE A 19 -9.00 -32.34 35.84
C ILE A 19 -9.46 -33.21 34.64
N HIS A 20 -8.54 -33.56 33.73
CA HIS A 20 -8.85 -34.44 32.60
C HIS A 20 -9.20 -35.89 32.95
N ARG A 21 -8.80 -36.38 34.13
CA ARG A 21 -8.74 -37.82 34.35
C ARG A 21 -9.96 -38.38 35.07
N PHE A 22 -10.67 -37.58 35.85
CA PHE A 22 -11.79 -38.07 36.66
C PHE A 22 -12.79 -36.96 36.95
N LEU A 23 -13.86 -36.90 36.15
CA LEU A 23 -15.05 -36.14 36.50
C LEU A 23 -16.23 -37.10 36.51
N ASN A 24 -16.46 -37.72 37.67
CA ASN A 24 -17.78 -38.24 37.95
C ASN A 24 -18.75 -37.05 38.09
N GLN A 25 -20.04 -37.27 37.78
CA GLN A 25 -21.04 -36.21 37.70
C GLN A 25 -21.31 -35.48 39.05
N LYS A 26 -20.88 -36.04 40.18
CA LYS A 26 -21.12 -35.49 41.54
C LYS A 26 -20.01 -34.55 42.05
N ASP A 27 -18.83 -34.60 41.45
CA ASP A 27 -17.66 -33.87 41.94
C ASP A 27 -17.20 -32.75 40.99
N PHE A 28 -17.68 -32.71 39.74
CA PHE A 28 -17.26 -31.73 38.72
C PHE A 28 -17.43 -30.27 39.16
N GLY A 29 -18.61 -29.87 39.62
CA GLY A 29 -18.85 -28.49 40.07
C GLY A 29 -17.97 -28.08 41.27
N ARG A 30 -17.56 -29.03 42.12
CA ARG A 30 -16.63 -28.78 43.23
C ARG A 30 -15.20 -28.60 42.74
N VAL A 31 -14.76 -29.41 41.78
CA VAL A 31 -13.44 -29.33 41.15
C VAL A 31 -13.25 -28.01 40.40
N ILE A 32 -14.25 -27.60 39.60
CA ILE A 32 -14.21 -26.32 38.88
C ILE A 32 -14.13 -25.13 39.85
N LYS A 33 -14.92 -25.14 40.93
CA LYS A 33 -14.86 -24.09 41.96
C LYS A 33 -13.51 -24.03 42.66
N GLN A 34 -12.88 -25.18 42.90
CA GLN A 34 -11.55 -25.22 43.49
C GLN A 34 -10.49 -24.70 42.52
N ALA A 35 -10.48 -25.18 41.26
CA ALA A 35 -9.54 -24.71 40.23
C ALA A 35 -9.67 -23.21 39.94
N THR A 36 -10.89 -22.67 40.01
CA THR A 36 -11.15 -21.23 39.89
C THR A 36 -10.50 -20.46 41.05
N ARG A 37 -10.61 -20.94 42.30
CA ARG A 37 -9.95 -20.31 43.46
C ARG A 37 -8.44 -20.38 43.36
N ASP A 38 -7.89 -21.52 42.97
CA ASP A 38 -6.44 -21.72 42.85
C ASP A 38 -5.86 -20.76 41.77
N LEU A 39 -6.53 -20.62 40.62
CA LEU A 39 -6.15 -19.63 39.60
C LEU A 39 -6.25 -18.18 40.08
N GLN A 40 -7.23 -17.87 40.94
CA GLN A 40 -7.36 -16.53 41.50
C GLN A 40 -6.23 -16.21 42.47
N GLU A 41 -5.77 -17.18 43.25
CA GLU A 41 -4.61 -17.04 44.14
C GLU A 41 -3.32 -16.82 43.33
N ASP A 42 -3.14 -17.54 42.21
CA ASP A 42 -2.02 -17.32 41.28
C ASP A 42 -2.10 -15.95 40.56
N MET A 43 -3.31 -15.48 40.25
CA MET A 43 -3.58 -14.19 39.62
C MET A 43 -3.61 -13.00 40.59
N ALA A 44 -3.49 -13.23 41.91
CA ALA A 44 -3.62 -12.22 42.98
C ALA A 44 -2.52 -11.14 42.98
N SER A 45 -1.58 -11.14 42.03
CA SER A 45 -0.69 -10.00 41.77
C SER A 45 -1.37 -8.82 41.06
N ILE A 46 -2.58 -9.00 40.55
CA ILE A 46 -3.36 -7.97 39.86
C ILE A 46 -4.75 -7.91 40.52
N TYR A 47 -5.10 -6.77 41.13
CA TYR A 47 -6.38 -6.52 41.81
C TYR A 47 -7.58 -6.91 40.95
N ILE A 48 -8.38 -7.89 41.40
CA ILE A 48 -9.56 -8.35 40.65
C ILE A 48 -10.79 -8.41 41.59
N THR A 49 -11.91 -7.80 41.16
CA THR A 49 -13.20 -7.70 41.86
C THR A 49 -14.08 -8.95 41.70
N GLN A 50 -15.09 -9.15 42.56
CA GLN A 50 -16.02 -10.31 42.53
C GLN A 50 -16.62 -10.64 41.15
N ASN A 51 -16.86 -9.63 40.30
CA ASN A 51 -17.45 -9.81 38.96
C ASN A 51 -16.54 -10.61 38.00
N CYS A 52 -15.24 -10.71 38.30
CA CYS A 52 -14.30 -11.50 37.53
C CYS A 52 -14.22 -12.97 37.97
N GLN A 53 -14.66 -13.31 39.18
CA GLN A 53 -14.64 -14.69 39.68
C GLN A 53 -15.61 -15.58 38.91
N GLU A 54 -16.86 -15.12 38.79
CA GLU A 54 -17.90 -15.82 38.02
C GLU A 54 -17.52 -15.88 36.53
N GLN A 55 -16.92 -14.83 35.99
CA GLN A 55 -16.49 -14.80 34.59
C GLN A 55 -15.33 -15.78 34.31
N LEU A 56 -14.42 -15.95 35.27
CA LEU A 56 -13.36 -16.97 35.21
C LEU A 56 -13.96 -18.38 35.30
N GLU A 57 -14.87 -18.62 36.24
CA GLU A 57 -15.56 -19.91 36.42
C GLU A 57 -16.30 -20.33 35.15
N ILE A 58 -17.04 -19.41 34.53
CA ILE A 58 -17.74 -19.64 33.25
C ILE A 58 -16.74 -19.95 32.13
N GLN A 59 -15.65 -19.19 32.01
CA GLN A 59 -14.62 -19.45 31.00
C GLN A 59 -13.95 -20.82 31.19
N LEU A 60 -13.66 -21.22 32.42
CA LEU A 60 -13.14 -22.55 32.74
C LEU A 60 -14.12 -23.65 32.38
N LEU A 61 -15.41 -23.47 32.68
CA LEU A 61 -16.46 -24.42 32.31
C LEU A 61 -16.53 -24.62 30.79
N VAL A 62 -16.57 -23.53 30.04
CA VAL A 62 -16.60 -23.58 28.56
C VAL A 62 -15.30 -24.16 28.00
N TYR A 63 -14.15 -23.81 28.56
CA TYR A 63 -12.87 -24.38 28.12
C TYR A 63 -12.80 -25.88 28.40
N THR A 64 -13.31 -26.32 29.56
CA THR A 64 -13.41 -27.74 29.92
C THR A 64 -14.30 -28.50 28.94
N ALA A 65 -15.44 -27.92 28.55
CA ALA A 65 -16.28 -28.48 27.50
C ALA A 65 -15.53 -28.59 26.16
N CYS A 66 -14.71 -27.60 25.82
CA CYS A 66 -13.89 -27.62 24.60
C CYS A 66 -12.78 -28.69 24.65
N VAL A 67 -12.21 -28.98 25.82
CA VAL A 67 -11.21 -30.06 25.94
C VAL A 67 -11.88 -31.44 26.01
N GLN A 68 -13.02 -31.54 26.69
CA GLN A 68 -13.77 -32.77 26.92
C GLN A 68 -15.24 -32.59 26.52
N PRO A 69 -15.58 -32.77 25.24
CA PRO A 69 -16.92 -32.38 24.80
C PRO A 69 -18.03 -33.36 25.20
N ASP A 70 -17.70 -34.45 25.89
CA ASP A 70 -18.70 -35.35 26.50
C ASP A 70 -19.33 -34.71 27.77
N LEU A 71 -18.70 -33.66 28.30
CA LEU A 71 -19.17 -32.91 29.49
C LEU A 71 -20.00 -31.68 29.14
N VAL A 72 -20.28 -31.43 27.86
CA VAL A 72 -21.00 -30.21 27.42
C VAL A 72 -22.36 -30.08 28.10
N GLU A 73 -23.15 -31.16 28.14
CA GLU A 73 -24.49 -31.16 28.75
C GLU A 73 -24.41 -30.78 30.24
N TYR A 74 -23.38 -31.26 30.92
CA TYR A 74 -23.15 -30.95 32.32
C TYR A 74 -22.70 -29.50 32.52
N VAL A 75 -21.82 -29.02 31.65
CA VAL A 75 -21.37 -27.62 31.65
C VAL A 75 -22.56 -26.69 31.45
N ILE A 76 -23.46 -26.99 30.49
CA ILE A 76 -24.68 -26.21 30.26
C ILE A 76 -25.55 -26.19 31.51
N GLN A 77 -25.82 -27.35 32.11
CA GLN A 77 -26.61 -27.45 33.33
C GLN A 77 -25.99 -26.64 34.48
N THR A 78 -24.67 -26.72 34.64
CA THR A 78 -23.92 -25.98 35.67
C THR A 78 -23.97 -24.48 35.43
N LEU A 79 -23.88 -24.04 34.18
CA LEU A 79 -23.99 -22.62 33.81
C LEU A 79 -25.40 -22.06 34.10
N ILE A 80 -26.44 -22.86 33.84
CA ILE A 80 -27.83 -22.52 34.19
C ILE A 80 -27.97 -22.34 35.71
N GLU A 81 -27.32 -23.18 36.50
CA GLU A 81 -27.34 -23.09 37.96
C GLU A 81 -26.54 -21.89 38.51
N ILE A 82 -25.39 -21.56 37.90
CA ILE A 82 -24.53 -20.45 38.35
C ILE A 82 -25.13 -19.10 37.99
N SER A 83 -25.71 -18.93 36.80
CA SER A 83 -26.22 -17.63 36.35
C SER A 83 -27.56 -17.77 35.61
N PRO A 84 -28.68 -17.98 36.33
CA PRO A 84 -30.00 -18.08 35.72
C PRO A 84 -30.36 -16.76 35.04
N GLY A 85 -30.47 -16.77 33.69
CA GLY A 85 -30.92 -15.62 32.89
C GLY A 85 -29.84 -14.90 32.07
N LEU A 86 -28.55 -15.15 32.29
CA LEU A 86 -27.45 -14.59 31.48
C LEU A 86 -26.54 -15.67 30.86
N VAL A 87 -26.99 -16.93 30.88
CA VAL A 87 -26.23 -18.10 30.38
C VAL A 87 -25.75 -17.89 28.96
N GLU A 88 -26.61 -17.41 28.06
CA GLU A 88 -26.28 -17.23 26.64
C GLU A 88 -25.19 -16.17 26.43
N GLU A 89 -25.37 -14.98 27.00
CA GLU A 89 -24.43 -13.87 26.88
C GLU A 89 -23.05 -14.22 27.46
N ARG A 90 -23.03 -14.87 28.63
CA ARG A 90 -21.78 -15.24 29.32
C ARG A 90 -21.09 -16.44 28.67
N PHE A 91 -21.83 -17.42 28.17
CA PHE A 91 -21.27 -18.55 27.43
C PHE A 91 -20.65 -18.10 26.11
N VAL A 92 -21.34 -17.23 25.37
CA VAL A 92 -20.83 -16.58 24.16
C VAL A 92 -19.56 -15.79 24.45
N SER A 93 -19.57 -14.95 25.49
CA SER A 93 -18.40 -14.17 25.92
C SER A 93 -17.22 -15.09 26.27
N ALA A 94 -17.47 -16.22 26.92
CA ALA A 94 -16.45 -17.22 27.22
C ALA A 94 -15.92 -17.92 25.96
N ILE A 95 -16.79 -18.28 25.01
CA ILE A 95 -16.38 -18.83 23.72
C ILE A 95 -15.54 -17.84 22.93
N ASP A 96 -15.90 -16.56 22.90
CA ASP A 96 -15.10 -15.50 22.28
C ASP A 96 -13.70 -15.43 22.90
N SER A 97 -13.62 -15.43 24.24
CA SER A 97 -12.33 -15.51 24.94
C SER A 97 -11.57 -16.78 24.57
N ILE A 98 -12.19 -17.95 24.48
CA ILE A 98 -11.50 -19.21 24.22
C ILE A 98 -11.04 -19.35 22.76
N LEU A 99 -11.88 -18.94 21.81
CA LEU A 99 -11.59 -19.02 20.37
C LEU A 99 -10.45 -18.07 19.98
N PHE A 100 -10.39 -16.90 20.61
CA PHE A 100 -9.58 -15.80 20.09
C PHE A 100 -8.53 -15.26 21.07
N PHE A 101 -8.67 -15.50 22.38
CA PHE A 101 -7.73 -15.11 23.44
C PHE A 101 -7.69 -16.12 24.61
N PRO A 102 -7.38 -17.41 24.36
CA PRO A 102 -7.37 -18.40 25.43
C PRO A 102 -6.36 -17.99 26.52
N PRO A 103 -6.81 -17.76 27.77
CA PRO A 103 -5.93 -17.35 28.87
C PRO A 103 -4.80 -18.35 29.03
N ARG A 104 -3.56 -17.84 29.14
CA ARG A 104 -2.37 -18.70 29.20
C ARG A 104 -2.40 -19.60 30.44
N GLU A 105 -3.06 -19.12 31.47
CA GLU A 105 -3.23 -19.70 32.79
C GLU A 105 -4.17 -20.92 32.74
N TYR A 106 -5.06 -21.02 31.74
CA TYR A 106 -5.89 -22.23 31.59
C TYR A 106 -5.09 -23.41 31.04
N TYR A 107 -4.01 -23.18 30.31
CA TYR A 107 -3.20 -24.28 29.78
C TYR A 107 -2.45 -25.06 30.87
N SER A 108 -2.07 -24.44 31.98
CA SER A 108 -1.36 -25.13 33.06
C SER A 108 -2.26 -26.11 33.82
N LEU A 109 -3.55 -25.81 33.93
CA LEU A 109 -4.55 -26.68 34.57
C LEU A 109 -4.89 -27.93 33.75
N PHE A 110 -4.66 -27.88 32.45
CA PHE A 110 -5.13 -28.89 31.50
C PHE A 110 -3.97 -29.57 30.75
N ASN A 111 -2.74 -29.46 31.23
CA ASN A 111 -1.58 -30.07 30.57
C ASN A 111 -0.71 -30.81 31.60
N SER A 112 -0.65 -32.14 31.48
CA SER A 112 0.08 -33.01 32.41
C SER A 112 1.57 -33.17 32.08
N ASN A 113 2.09 -32.53 31.03
CA ASN A 113 3.50 -32.63 30.64
C ASN A 113 4.13 -31.25 30.36
N PRO A 114 5.02 -30.75 31.23
CA PRO A 114 5.65 -29.43 31.08
C PRO A 114 6.59 -29.33 29.85
N ASN A 115 6.96 -30.45 29.24
CA ASN A 115 7.95 -30.50 28.17
C ASN A 115 7.39 -30.38 26.74
N THR A 116 6.07 -30.44 26.54
CA THR A 116 5.46 -30.43 25.19
C THR A 116 4.82 -29.11 24.78
N GLY A 117 4.82 -28.11 25.67
CA GLY A 117 4.14 -26.83 25.42
C GLY A 117 2.62 -26.96 25.25
N PRO A 118 1.89 -25.84 25.20
CA PRO A 118 0.44 -25.87 25.02
C PRO A 118 0.09 -26.31 23.59
N LYS A 119 -0.75 -27.35 23.45
CA LYS A 119 -1.40 -27.65 22.16
C LYS A 119 -2.65 -26.75 22.05
N PRO A 120 -2.79 -25.92 21.00
CA PRO A 120 -4.00 -25.13 20.80
C PRO A 120 -5.21 -26.06 20.69
N LEU A 121 -6.34 -25.66 21.29
CA LEU A 121 -7.61 -26.37 21.17
C LEU A 121 -7.95 -26.59 19.69
N ALA A 122 -8.29 -27.82 19.31
CA ALA A 122 -8.72 -28.11 17.96
C ALA A 122 -10.05 -27.38 17.70
N ARG A 123 -10.13 -26.62 16.61
CA ARG A 123 -11.35 -25.88 16.22
C ARG A 123 -12.57 -26.80 16.06
N SER A 124 -12.34 -28.07 15.72
CA SER A 124 -13.37 -29.11 15.66
C SER A 124 -14.02 -29.40 17.02
N HIS A 125 -13.29 -29.27 18.12
CA HIS A 125 -13.87 -29.43 19.46
C HIS A 125 -14.76 -28.24 19.82
N ILE A 126 -14.30 -27.02 19.51
CA ILE A 126 -15.08 -25.80 19.78
C ILE A 126 -16.37 -25.81 18.95
N ALA A 127 -16.27 -26.20 17.69
CA ALA A 127 -17.41 -26.48 16.82
C ALA A 127 -18.40 -27.48 17.45
N ARG A 128 -17.92 -28.62 17.96
CA ARG A 128 -18.76 -29.64 18.62
C ARG A 128 -19.46 -29.12 19.88
N VAL A 129 -18.77 -28.31 20.68
CA VAL A 129 -19.35 -27.67 21.88
C VAL A 129 -20.41 -26.65 21.48
N LEU A 130 -20.15 -25.81 20.49
CA LEU A 130 -21.10 -24.84 19.96
C LEU A 130 -22.35 -25.50 19.42
N GLU A 131 -22.21 -26.54 18.58
CA GLU A 131 -23.34 -27.29 18.04
C GLU A 131 -24.25 -27.85 19.16
N ARG A 132 -23.64 -28.35 20.23
CA ARG A 132 -24.37 -28.86 21.40
C ARG A 132 -25.03 -27.76 22.20
N PHE A 133 -24.33 -26.65 22.46
CA PHE A 133 -24.89 -25.50 23.17
C PHE A 133 -26.07 -24.86 22.43
N LEU A 134 -25.93 -24.68 21.12
CA LEU A 134 -26.96 -24.04 20.28
C LEU A 134 -28.26 -24.85 20.23
N LYS A 135 -28.25 -26.16 20.51
CA LYS A 135 -29.48 -26.95 20.71
C LYS A 135 -30.28 -26.52 21.94
N PHE A 136 -29.64 -25.91 22.93
CA PHE A 136 -30.26 -25.39 24.15
C PHE A 136 -30.55 -23.89 24.10
N SER A 137 -29.98 -23.18 23.13
CA SER A 137 -30.08 -21.72 22.97
C SER A 137 -30.57 -21.34 21.57
N PRO A 138 -31.88 -21.13 21.38
CA PRO A 138 -32.46 -20.88 20.06
C PRO A 138 -32.29 -19.44 19.55
N ARG A 139 -31.61 -18.56 20.29
CA ARG A 139 -31.52 -17.10 20.01
C ARG A 139 -30.17 -16.66 19.46
N ILE A 140 -29.54 -17.47 18.60
CA ILE A 140 -28.20 -17.15 18.05
C ILE A 140 -28.14 -15.76 17.39
N ASN A 141 -29.22 -15.33 16.74
CA ASN A 141 -29.32 -14.03 16.08
C ASN A 141 -29.32 -12.84 17.04
N ASP A 142 -29.68 -13.04 18.31
CA ASP A 142 -29.68 -11.98 19.33
C ASP A 142 -28.32 -11.84 20.02
N THR A 143 -27.36 -12.74 19.71
CA THR A 143 -26.07 -12.78 20.39
C THR A 143 -25.04 -11.86 19.73
N MET A 144 -24.20 -11.21 20.55
CA MET A 144 -23.04 -10.45 20.07
C MET A 144 -22.02 -11.33 19.33
N PHE A 145 -22.05 -12.66 19.54
CA PHE A 145 -21.22 -13.60 18.79
C PHE A 145 -21.45 -13.49 17.29
N TRP A 146 -22.72 -13.60 16.89
CA TRP A 146 -23.14 -13.58 15.49
C TRP A 146 -23.28 -12.15 14.96
N GLN A 147 -23.74 -11.20 15.79
CA GLN A 147 -23.92 -9.80 15.38
C GLN A 147 -22.61 -8.99 15.30
N PHE A 148 -21.50 -9.49 15.85
CA PHE A 148 -20.24 -8.74 15.93
C PHE A 148 -18.98 -9.61 15.89
N SER A 149 -18.76 -10.47 16.88
CA SER A 149 -17.43 -11.05 17.18
C SER A 149 -16.83 -11.84 16.02
N ILE A 150 -17.61 -12.74 15.40
CA ILE A 150 -17.14 -13.55 14.26
C ILE A 150 -16.72 -12.67 13.07
N TRP A 151 -17.53 -11.65 12.76
CA TRP A 151 -17.28 -10.77 11.61
C TRP A 151 -16.09 -9.85 11.85
N ARG A 152 -15.95 -9.31 13.06
CA ARG A 152 -14.77 -8.52 13.46
C ARG A 152 -13.49 -9.32 13.26
N ASP A 153 -13.48 -10.58 13.70
CA ASP A 153 -12.28 -11.41 13.64
C ASP A 153 -11.96 -11.88 12.22
N LEU A 154 -12.98 -12.12 11.40
CA LEU A 154 -12.81 -12.33 9.95
C LEU A 154 -12.17 -11.11 9.27
N VAL A 155 -12.58 -9.89 9.63
CA VAL A 155 -11.97 -8.64 9.12
C VAL A 155 -10.50 -8.52 9.54
N TRP A 156 -10.15 -8.93 10.76
CA TRP A 156 -8.75 -9.04 11.21
C TRP A 156 -7.97 -10.21 10.58
N ASN A 157 -8.56 -10.92 9.62
CA ASN A 157 -7.95 -12.07 8.97
C ASN A 157 -7.52 -13.18 9.95
N ARG A 158 -8.26 -13.31 11.07
CA ARG A 158 -8.10 -14.47 11.95
C ARG A 158 -8.84 -15.62 11.28
N ALA A 159 -8.10 -16.61 10.82
CA ALA A 159 -8.67 -17.74 10.06
C ALA A 159 -9.86 -18.33 10.81
N LEU A 160 -11.07 -18.27 10.25
CA LEU A 160 -12.24 -18.99 10.75
C LEU A 160 -12.44 -20.23 9.88
N SER A 161 -12.82 -21.36 10.47
CA SER A 161 -13.10 -22.57 9.70
C SER A 161 -14.54 -22.53 9.17
N THR A 162 -14.76 -22.77 7.87
CA THR A 162 -16.12 -22.86 7.29
C THR A 162 -17.09 -23.81 8.01
N PRO A 163 -16.66 -24.94 8.63
CA PRO A 163 -17.55 -25.78 9.42
C PRO A 163 -18.18 -25.06 10.63
N LEU A 164 -17.52 -24.03 11.18
CA LEU A 164 -18.07 -23.24 12.27
C LEU A 164 -19.25 -22.38 11.79
N LEU A 165 -19.13 -21.81 10.59
CA LEU A 165 -20.22 -21.08 9.94
C LEU A 165 -21.39 -22.00 9.63
N ASP A 166 -21.14 -23.24 9.19
CA ASP A 166 -22.22 -24.21 8.98
C ASP A 166 -22.99 -24.52 10.26
N ILE A 167 -22.30 -24.80 11.36
CA ILE A 167 -22.95 -25.07 12.65
C ILE A 167 -23.85 -23.93 13.09
N LEU A 168 -23.41 -22.68 12.89
CA LEU A 168 -24.20 -21.51 13.26
C LEU A 168 -25.43 -21.36 12.38
N ILE A 169 -25.27 -21.57 11.07
CA ILE A 169 -26.38 -21.47 10.12
C ILE A 169 -27.38 -22.61 10.33
N ASP A 170 -26.91 -23.82 10.58
CA ASP A 170 -27.73 -24.99 10.91
C ASP A 170 -28.48 -24.80 12.24
N ALA A 171 -27.92 -24.01 13.16
CA ALA A 171 -28.57 -23.58 14.40
C ALA A 171 -29.58 -22.42 14.21
N GLY A 172 -29.80 -21.95 12.98
CA GLY A 172 -30.78 -20.90 12.68
C GLY A 172 -30.20 -19.48 12.61
N ALA A 173 -28.88 -19.32 12.47
CA ALA A 173 -28.30 -18.00 12.24
C ALA A 173 -28.78 -17.40 10.91
N ASP A 174 -29.40 -16.22 10.99
CA ASP A 174 -29.91 -15.48 9.85
C ASP A 174 -28.75 -14.74 9.18
N ILE A 175 -28.50 -15.10 7.92
CA ILE A 175 -27.47 -14.49 7.08
C ILE A 175 -27.92 -13.15 6.47
N ASN A 176 -29.20 -12.82 6.55
CA ASN A 176 -29.79 -11.59 6.00
C ASN A 176 -30.01 -10.52 7.05
N MET A 177 -29.77 -10.81 8.33
CA MET A 177 -29.89 -9.86 9.42
C MET A 177 -28.90 -8.70 9.24
N HIS A 178 -29.22 -7.58 9.88
CA HIS A 178 -28.27 -6.48 10.05
C HIS A 178 -27.35 -6.76 11.24
N LEU A 179 -26.05 -6.54 11.03
CA LEU A 179 -25.05 -6.61 12.09
C LEU A 179 -25.25 -5.46 13.09
N SER A 180 -24.75 -5.64 14.32
CA SER A 180 -24.93 -4.66 15.40
C SER A 180 -24.29 -3.31 15.08
N ASP A 181 -24.81 -2.23 15.68
CA ASP A 181 -24.20 -0.88 15.63
C ASP A 181 -22.73 -0.88 16.11
N ARG A 182 -22.38 -1.80 17.01
CA ARG A 182 -20.99 -1.99 17.46
C ARG A 182 -20.09 -2.46 16.31
N PHE A 183 -20.59 -3.32 15.42
CA PHE A 183 -19.86 -3.70 14.21
C PHE A 183 -19.64 -2.50 13.29
N GLU A 184 -20.64 -1.63 13.16
CA GLU A 184 -20.49 -0.43 12.36
C GLU A 184 -19.44 0.52 12.91
N SER A 185 -19.45 0.78 14.21
CA SER A 185 -18.41 1.56 14.89
C SER A 185 -17.04 0.94 14.67
N PHE A 186 -16.91 -0.37 14.87
CA PHE A 186 -15.64 -1.07 14.64
C PHE A 186 -15.12 -0.89 13.22
N ILE A 187 -15.95 -1.04 12.19
CA ILE A 187 -15.51 -0.83 10.81
C ILE A 187 -15.08 0.63 10.61
N ARG A 188 -15.83 1.62 11.12
CA ARG A 188 -15.51 3.04 10.96
C ARG A 188 -14.22 3.46 11.67
N ASP A 189 -13.94 2.88 12.83
CA ASP A 189 -12.84 3.31 13.71
C ASP A 189 -11.53 2.54 13.43
N GLU A 190 -11.60 1.22 13.26
CA GLU A 190 -10.41 0.34 13.25
C GLU A 190 -10.40 -0.66 12.09
N GLY A 191 -11.53 -1.31 11.82
CA GLY A 191 -11.66 -2.43 10.88
C GLY A 191 -11.40 -2.04 9.42
N TRP A 192 -11.69 -0.78 9.04
CA TRP A 192 -11.51 -0.29 7.67
C TRP A 192 -10.09 -0.45 7.12
N LEU A 193 -9.08 -0.35 7.99
CA LEU A 193 -7.68 -0.43 7.59
C LEU A 193 -7.27 -1.83 7.09
N PHE A 194 -7.97 -2.87 7.53
CA PHE A 194 -7.67 -4.27 7.23
C PHE A 194 -8.34 -4.78 5.95
N LEU A 195 -9.25 -4.00 5.36
CA LEU A 195 -9.95 -4.38 4.14
C LEU A 195 -9.16 -3.98 2.86
N PRO A 196 -9.09 -4.87 1.85
CA PRO A 196 -8.26 -4.67 0.65
C PRO A 196 -8.73 -3.53 -0.28
N TYR A 197 -10.02 -3.14 -0.25
CA TYR A 197 -10.62 -2.16 -1.18
C TYR A 197 -11.09 -0.86 -0.49
N ARG A 198 -10.41 -0.48 0.59
CA ARG A 198 -10.82 0.62 1.48
C ARG A 198 -10.82 2.03 0.84
N LYS A 199 -10.31 2.20 -0.38
CA LYS A 199 -10.31 3.50 -1.08
C LYS A 199 -11.39 3.57 -2.15
N GLU A 200 -11.93 2.43 -2.56
CA GLU A 200 -12.78 2.29 -3.74
C GLU A 200 -14.16 1.71 -3.43
N PHE A 201 -14.30 1.06 -2.28
CA PHE A 201 -15.55 0.50 -1.79
C PHE A 201 -16.10 1.43 -0.70
N MET A 202 -17.39 1.75 -0.75
CA MET A 202 -18.09 2.32 0.41
C MET A 202 -18.73 1.16 1.16
N PHE A 203 -18.29 0.91 2.40
CA PHE A 203 -18.85 -0.17 3.19
C PHE A 203 -20.33 0.09 3.48
N PRO A 204 -21.23 -0.87 3.22
CA PRO A 204 -22.64 -0.66 3.44
C PRO A 204 -22.99 -0.64 4.93
N PHE A 205 -23.85 0.30 5.29
CA PHE A 205 -24.49 0.34 6.60
C PHE A 205 -26.01 0.52 6.42
N PRO A 206 -26.85 -0.29 7.06
CA PRO A 206 -26.50 -1.41 7.95
C PRO A 206 -26.00 -2.66 7.21
N ALA A 207 -24.86 -3.19 7.65
CA ALA A 207 -24.15 -4.28 6.98
C ALA A 207 -24.82 -5.64 7.23
N LYS A 208 -24.88 -6.50 6.21
CA LYS A 208 -25.24 -7.92 6.34
C LYS A 208 -23.99 -8.80 6.36
N PRO A 209 -24.08 -10.02 6.93
CA PRO A 209 -23.06 -11.07 6.81
C PRO A 209 -22.39 -11.20 5.43
N ILE A 210 -23.18 -11.23 4.35
CA ILE A 210 -22.64 -11.37 3.00
C ILE A 210 -21.86 -10.14 2.53
N ASP A 211 -22.21 -8.94 3.00
CA ASP A 211 -21.52 -7.70 2.64
C ASP A 211 -20.12 -7.68 3.24
N VAL A 212 -19.99 -8.11 4.50
CA VAL A 212 -18.69 -8.32 5.15
C VAL A 212 -17.88 -9.35 4.36
N ALA A 213 -18.49 -10.51 4.05
CA ALA A 213 -17.82 -11.58 3.31
C ALA A 213 -17.34 -11.13 1.92
N PHE A 214 -18.08 -10.26 1.24
CA PHE A 214 -17.69 -9.68 -0.05
C PHE A 214 -16.43 -8.79 0.07
N ALA A 215 -16.31 -8.06 1.18
CA ALA A 215 -15.20 -7.16 1.43
C ALA A 215 -13.88 -7.88 1.81
N LEU A 216 -13.94 -9.14 2.26
CA LEU A 216 -12.76 -9.90 2.69
C LEU A 216 -11.79 -10.24 1.54
N SER A 217 -10.51 -10.44 1.88
CA SER A 217 -9.49 -10.86 0.91
C SER A 217 -9.72 -12.27 0.38
N ASP A 218 -10.20 -13.20 1.22
CA ASP A 218 -10.43 -14.61 0.87
C ASP A 218 -11.87 -14.85 0.37
N PRO A 219 -12.08 -15.49 -0.81
CA PRO A 219 -13.42 -15.83 -1.32
C PRO A 219 -14.19 -16.83 -0.48
N THR A 220 -13.53 -17.55 0.43
CA THR A 220 -14.07 -18.75 1.07
C THR A 220 -15.38 -18.50 1.79
N VAL A 221 -15.47 -17.46 2.63
CA VAL A 221 -16.70 -17.15 3.39
C VAL A 221 -17.82 -16.71 2.44
N PHE A 222 -17.53 -15.88 1.45
CA PHE A 222 -18.53 -15.43 0.48
C PHE A 222 -19.09 -16.58 -0.36
N CYS A 223 -18.21 -17.45 -0.86
CA CYS A 223 -18.60 -18.64 -1.62
C CYS A 223 -19.44 -19.61 -0.77
N HIS A 224 -19.23 -19.61 0.54
CA HIS A 224 -19.96 -20.46 1.49
C HIS A 224 -21.36 -19.93 1.80
N LEU A 225 -21.51 -18.60 1.91
CA LEU A 225 -22.78 -17.94 2.19
C LEU A 225 -23.67 -17.79 0.95
N LEU A 226 -23.07 -17.55 -0.22
CA LEU A 226 -23.80 -17.24 -1.44
C LEU A 226 -24.89 -18.27 -1.80
N PRO A 227 -24.67 -19.60 -1.74
CA PRO A 227 -25.70 -20.59 -2.03
C PRO A 227 -26.91 -20.53 -1.09
N LYS A 228 -26.75 -19.93 0.08
CA LYS A 228 -27.80 -19.80 1.10
C LYS A 228 -28.62 -18.51 0.94
N ILE A 229 -28.25 -17.63 0.01
CA ILE A 229 -28.95 -16.36 -0.26
C ILE A 229 -30.13 -16.57 -1.20
N SER A 230 -31.28 -16.01 -0.83
CA SER A 230 -32.55 -16.17 -1.55
C SER A 230 -32.65 -15.34 -2.83
N ASN A 231 -32.02 -14.16 -2.89
CA ASN A 231 -32.05 -13.28 -4.07
C ASN A 231 -30.66 -12.75 -4.44
N THR A 232 -30.02 -13.40 -5.40
CA THR A 232 -28.70 -12.99 -5.91
C THR A 232 -28.76 -11.71 -6.75
N ASN A 233 -29.91 -11.35 -7.34
CA ASN A 233 -30.05 -10.11 -8.10
C ASN A 233 -30.06 -8.89 -7.18
N ASP A 234 -30.75 -8.97 -6.04
CA ASP A 234 -30.72 -7.89 -5.04
C ASP A 234 -29.31 -7.71 -4.50
N LEU A 235 -28.62 -8.80 -4.18
CA LEU A 235 -27.21 -8.77 -3.78
C LEU A 235 -26.33 -8.08 -4.82
N ILE A 236 -26.51 -8.36 -6.12
CA ILE A 236 -25.75 -7.71 -7.18
C ILE A 236 -26.05 -6.21 -7.26
N CYS A 237 -27.31 -5.82 -7.14
CA CYS A 237 -27.70 -4.41 -7.10
C CYS A 237 -27.05 -3.69 -5.90
N CYS A 238 -27.08 -4.32 -4.73
CA CYS A 238 -26.41 -3.86 -3.52
C CYS A 238 -24.90 -3.70 -3.76
N ILE A 239 -24.19 -4.75 -4.20
CA ILE A 239 -22.74 -4.72 -4.45
C ILE A 239 -22.37 -3.60 -5.44
N LYS A 240 -23.16 -3.39 -6.50
CA LYS A 240 -22.95 -2.31 -7.46
C LYS A 240 -23.12 -0.92 -6.84
N SER A 241 -24.11 -0.74 -5.98
CA SER A 241 -24.32 0.54 -5.28
C SER A 241 -23.15 0.90 -4.37
N TYR A 242 -22.46 -0.10 -3.80
CA TYR A 242 -21.32 0.08 -2.89
C TYR A 242 -20.03 0.50 -3.61
N ALA A 243 -19.94 0.18 -4.90
CA ALA A 243 -18.76 0.45 -5.71
C ALA A 243 -18.76 1.86 -6.35
N GLY A 244 -19.78 2.69 -6.08
CA GLY A 244 -19.87 4.09 -6.53
C GLY A 244 -20.11 4.30 -8.04
N ASP A 245 -19.85 3.29 -8.89
CA ASP A 245 -20.17 3.22 -10.32
C ASP A 245 -20.81 1.85 -10.61
N GLU A 246 -21.93 1.82 -11.33
CA GLU A 246 -22.63 0.57 -11.72
C GLU A 246 -21.75 -0.40 -12.55
N ASN A 247 -20.65 0.09 -13.11
CA ASN A 247 -19.68 -0.67 -13.89
C ASN A 247 -18.42 -1.05 -13.10
N ALA A 248 -18.31 -0.69 -11.82
CA ALA A 248 -17.14 -0.99 -11.00
C ALA A 248 -17.10 -2.44 -10.50
N VAL A 249 -18.15 -3.23 -10.73
CA VAL A 249 -18.19 -4.67 -10.43
C VAL A 249 -18.02 -5.43 -11.73
N ASP A 250 -17.06 -6.35 -11.76
CA ASP A 250 -16.74 -7.09 -12.98
C ASP A 250 -17.96 -7.86 -13.51
N THR A 251 -18.18 -7.78 -14.83
CA THR A 251 -19.37 -8.37 -15.46
C THR A 251 -19.38 -9.89 -15.41
N GLU A 252 -18.21 -10.53 -15.53
CA GLU A 252 -18.05 -11.98 -15.47
C GLU A 252 -18.24 -12.49 -14.03
N PHE A 253 -17.72 -11.75 -13.05
CA PHE A 253 -18.00 -11.97 -11.63
C PHE A 253 -19.50 -11.85 -11.34
N THR A 254 -20.15 -10.78 -11.83
CA THR A 254 -21.58 -10.56 -11.62
C THR A 254 -22.41 -11.71 -12.20
N GLN A 255 -22.07 -12.17 -13.41
CA GLN A 255 -22.72 -13.34 -14.01
C GLN A 255 -22.48 -14.60 -13.18
N ALA A 256 -21.25 -14.83 -12.71
CA ALA A 256 -20.92 -15.97 -11.85
C ALA A 256 -21.73 -15.95 -10.54
N VAL A 257 -21.94 -14.78 -9.93
CA VAL A 257 -22.81 -14.61 -8.75
C VAL A 257 -24.27 -14.94 -9.08
N ARG A 258 -24.81 -14.48 -10.22
CA ARG A 258 -26.20 -14.77 -10.63
C ARG A 258 -26.51 -16.26 -10.69
N ILE A 259 -25.58 -17.04 -11.24
CA ILE A 259 -25.73 -18.49 -11.43
C ILE A 259 -25.09 -19.31 -10.30
N VAL A 260 -24.54 -18.65 -9.27
CA VAL A 260 -23.87 -19.28 -8.11
C VAL A 260 -22.72 -20.21 -8.55
N ASP A 261 -21.93 -19.81 -9.55
CA ASP A 261 -20.75 -20.57 -10.01
C ASP A 261 -19.54 -20.26 -9.12
N ILE A 262 -19.37 -21.07 -8.08
CA ILE A 262 -18.29 -20.95 -7.09
C ILE A 262 -16.90 -20.98 -7.74
N SER A 263 -16.71 -21.78 -8.79
CA SER A 263 -15.41 -21.91 -9.46
C SER A 263 -15.04 -20.63 -10.21
N ARG A 264 -15.99 -20.04 -10.94
CA ARG A 264 -15.80 -18.74 -11.59
C ARG A 264 -15.67 -17.60 -10.59
N ILE A 265 -16.43 -17.61 -9.50
CA ILE A 265 -16.32 -16.61 -8.42
C ILE A 265 -14.90 -16.60 -7.85
N LYS A 266 -14.33 -17.76 -7.51
CA LYS A 266 -12.95 -17.86 -7.02
C LYS A 266 -11.94 -17.36 -8.06
N LYS A 267 -12.13 -17.71 -9.34
CA LYS A 267 -11.27 -17.25 -10.44
C LYS A 267 -11.26 -15.72 -10.58
N TYR A 268 -12.42 -15.09 -10.47
CA TYR A 268 -12.57 -13.64 -10.61
C TYR A 268 -12.50 -12.89 -9.28
N TRP A 269 -12.24 -13.56 -8.15
CA TRP A 269 -12.34 -12.94 -6.82
C TRP A 269 -11.46 -11.70 -6.66
N ASN A 270 -10.18 -11.80 -7.01
CA ASN A 270 -9.25 -10.67 -6.92
C ASN A 270 -9.58 -9.52 -7.91
N TRP A 271 -10.48 -9.79 -8.86
CA TRP A 271 -10.91 -8.88 -9.93
C TRP A 271 -12.37 -8.46 -9.78
N ARG A 272 -13.07 -8.90 -8.72
CA ARG A 272 -14.52 -8.76 -8.54
C ARG A 272 -14.97 -7.30 -8.46
N ILE A 273 -14.15 -6.47 -7.82
CA ILE A 273 -14.26 -5.02 -7.89
C ILE A 273 -13.27 -4.59 -8.97
N GLN A 274 -13.81 -4.26 -10.14
CA GLN A 274 -13.09 -3.61 -11.20
C GLN A 274 -12.97 -2.13 -10.86
N THR A 275 -12.03 -1.80 -9.96
CA THR A 275 -11.64 -0.39 -9.79
C THR A 275 -11.23 0.18 -11.15
N LEU A 276 -11.47 1.47 -11.38
CA LEU A 276 -11.03 2.16 -12.60
C LEU A 276 -9.56 1.82 -12.95
N ASN A 277 -8.68 1.70 -11.95
CA ASN A 277 -7.29 1.27 -12.11
C ASN A 277 -7.11 -0.18 -12.55
N THR A 278 -7.89 -1.13 -12.04
CA THR A 278 -7.78 -2.55 -12.45
C THR A 278 -8.37 -2.77 -13.84
N ALA A 279 -9.48 -2.10 -14.18
CA ALA A 279 -10.02 -2.07 -15.54
C ALA A 279 -8.99 -1.52 -16.54
N PHE A 280 -8.32 -0.42 -16.18
CA PHE A 280 -7.29 0.18 -17.02
C PHE A 280 -6.04 -0.71 -17.13
N THR A 281 -5.56 -1.25 -16.01
CA THR A 281 -4.35 -2.10 -16.00
C THR A 281 -4.56 -3.41 -16.75
N SER A 282 -5.75 -4.00 -16.66
CA SER A 282 -6.10 -5.19 -17.45
C SER A 282 -6.16 -4.87 -18.95
N ALA A 283 -6.83 -3.77 -19.33
CA ALA A 283 -6.86 -3.30 -20.72
C ALA A 283 -5.45 -2.99 -21.26
N LEU A 284 -4.57 -2.40 -20.46
CA LEU A 284 -3.18 -2.13 -20.79
C LEU A 284 -2.38 -3.41 -21.03
N ARG A 285 -2.57 -4.43 -20.18
CA ARG A 285 -1.87 -5.72 -20.27
C ARG A 285 -2.21 -6.49 -21.54
N VAL A 286 -3.47 -6.47 -21.98
CA VAL A 286 -3.91 -7.14 -23.22
C VAL A 286 -3.89 -6.22 -24.44
N ALA A 287 -3.44 -4.97 -24.28
CA ALA A 287 -3.45 -3.93 -25.31
C ALA A 287 -4.84 -3.68 -25.94
N ASP A 288 -5.91 -3.69 -25.12
CA ASP A 288 -7.26 -3.30 -25.56
C ASP A 288 -7.36 -1.78 -25.71
N LEU A 289 -6.96 -1.32 -26.89
CA LEU A 289 -6.92 0.10 -27.28
C LEU A 289 -8.29 0.79 -27.16
N LYS A 290 -9.39 0.06 -27.40
CA LYS A 290 -10.75 0.62 -27.36
C LYS A 290 -11.17 0.91 -25.93
N SER A 291 -10.88 0.01 -25.00
CA SER A 291 -11.15 0.19 -23.57
C SER A 291 -10.26 1.27 -22.98
N ILE A 292 -8.96 1.30 -23.32
CA ILE A 292 -8.03 2.37 -22.89
C ILE A 292 -8.55 3.74 -23.33
N LYS A 293 -8.89 3.91 -24.61
CA LYS A 293 -9.44 5.17 -25.14
C LYS A 293 -10.71 5.59 -24.41
N ARG A 294 -11.65 4.66 -24.22
CA ARG A 294 -12.92 4.96 -23.56
C ARG A 294 -12.71 5.40 -22.12
N LEU A 295 -11.86 4.69 -21.37
CA LEU A 295 -11.58 4.99 -19.97
C LEU A 295 -10.91 6.35 -19.82
N MET A 296 -9.82 6.62 -20.55
CA MET A 296 -9.08 7.89 -20.45
C MET A 296 -9.96 9.10 -20.80
N LEU A 297 -10.77 9.02 -21.86
CA LEU A 297 -11.64 10.14 -22.26
C LEU A 297 -12.80 10.35 -21.27
N LYS A 298 -13.43 9.27 -20.79
CA LYS A 298 -14.57 9.36 -19.84
C LYS A 298 -14.13 9.96 -18.49
N HIS A 299 -12.91 9.65 -18.04
CA HIS A 299 -12.41 10.02 -16.71
C HIS A 299 -11.27 11.06 -16.74
N GLN A 300 -11.16 11.82 -17.83
CA GLN A 300 -10.07 12.78 -18.02
C GLN A 300 -9.97 13.84 -16.90
N HIS A 301 -11.07 14.21 -16.24
CA HIS A 301 -11.06 15.20 -15.15
C HIS A 301 -10.87 14.58 -13.75
N GLN A 302 -10.54 13.30 -13.64
CA GLN A 302 -10.39 12.62 -12.35
C GLN A 302 -8.90 12.39 -12.00
N PRO A 303 -8.50 12.38 -10.72
CA PRO A 303 -7.12 12.11 -10.29
C PRO A 303 -6.54 10.78 -10.77
N VAL A 304 -7.42 9.80 -11.04
CA VAL A 304 -7.04 8.50 -11.60
C VAL A 304 -6.33 8.61 -12.95
N MET A 305 -6.62 9.66 -13.73
CA MET A 305 -6.02 9.91 -15.04
C MET A 305 -4.48 9.99 -14.97
N LEU A 306 -3.91 10.63 -13.95
CA LEU A 306 -2.46 10.70 -13.77
C LEU A 306 -1.84 9.34 -13.43
N SER A 307 -2.59 8.51 -12.69
CA SER A 307 -2.16 7.14 -12.39
C SER A 307 -2.08 6.31 -13.66
N TRP A 308 -3.04 6.49 -14.57
CA TRP A 308 -3.07 5.82 -15.87
C TRP A 308 -1.99 6.31 -16.82
N VAL A 309 -1.79 7.62 -16.92
CA VAL A 309 -0.69 8.21 -17.71
C VAL A 309 0.66 7.65 -17.23
N ARG A 310 0.88 7.58 -15.92
CA ARG A 310 2.09 6.98 -15.33
C ARG A 310 2.28 5.51 -15.74
N LEU A 311 1.24 4.69 -15.59
CA LEU A 311 1.29 3.26 -15.95
C LEU A 311 1.56 3.03 -17.44
N VAL A 312 0.99 3.89 -18.30
CA VAL A 312 1.23 3.86 -19.74
C VAL A 312 2.68 4.21 -20.06
N CYS A 313 3.20 5.30 -19.48
CA CYS A 313 4.59 5.72 -19.69
C CYS A 313 5.58 4.63 -19.25
N GLN A 314 5.36 4.02 -18.08
CA GLN A 314 6.17 2.90 -17.59
C GLN A 314 6.08 1.66 -18.50
N SER A 315 4.92 1.42 -19.11
CA SER A 315 4.75 0.28 -20.04
C SER A 315 5.47 0.52 -21.38
N ILE A 316 5.50 1.77 -21.84
CA ILE A 316 6.19 2.19 -23.07
C ILE A 316 7.71 2.26 -22.87
N ALA A 317 8.18 2.50 -21.64
CA ALA A 317 9.61 2.58 -21.31
C ALA A 317 10.36 1.24 -21.32
N LYS A 318 9.67 0.11 -21.47
CA LYS A 318 10.30 -1.23 -21.51
C LYS A 318 11.10 -1.45 -22.79
N GLU A 319 12.09 -2.34 -22.74
CA GLU A 319 13.00 -2.67 -23.86
C GLU A 319 12.28 -3.14 -25.14
N SER A 320 11.08 -3.71 -25.04
CA SER A 320 10.24 -4.14 -26.18
C SER A 320 8.79 -3.64 -26.03
N PRO A 321 8.51 -2.36 -26.30
CA PRO A 321 7.18 -1.80 -26.13
C PRO A 321 6.26 -2.20 -27.29
N ASN A 322 4.96 -2.30 -27.01
CA ASN A 322 3.96 -2.54 -28.05
C ASN A 322 3.75 -1.26 -28.90
N PRO A 323 4.09 -1.24 -30.20
CA PRO A 323 3.99 -0.04 -31.02
C PRO A 323 2.55 0.46 -31.18
N ALA A 324 1.57 -0.46 -31.25
CA ALA A 324 0.16 -0.11 -31.39
C ALA A 324 -0.39 0.59 -30.12
N LEU A 325 0.13 0.22 -28.94
CA LEU A 325 -0.19 0.91 -27.70
C LEU A 325 0.35 2.35 -27.71
N TYR A 326 1.60 2.53 -28.13
CA TYR A 326 2.21 3.86 -28.26
C TYR A 326 1.38 4.75 -29.19
N ASP A 327 1.08 4.29 -30.40
CA ASP A 327 0.28 5.03 -31.38
C ASP A 327 -1.12 5.39 -30.86
N CYS A 328 -1.76 4.48 -30.13
CA CYS A 328 -3.07 4.72 -29.54
C CYS A 328 -3.01 5.82 -28.49
N VAL A 329 -2.04 5.75 -27.58
CA VAL A 329 -1.86 6.72 -26.49
C VAL A 329 -1.54 8.09 -27.05
N ILE A 330 -0.62 8.19 -28.01
CA ILE A 330 -0.28 9.44 -28.70
C ILE A 330 -1.53 10.08 -29.30
N LYS A 331 -2.38 9.31 -30.00
CA LYS A 331 -3.64 9.81 -30.58
C LYS A 331 -4.60 10.31 -29.51
N ILE A 332 -4.71 9.63 -28.37
CA ILE A 332 -5.55 10.05 -27.25
C ILE A 332 -5.03 11.38 -26.68
N LEU A 333 -3.75 11.45 -26.31
CA LEU A 333 -3.16 12.64 -25.71
C LEU A 333 -3.19 13.85 -26.66
N ARG A 334 -2.93 13.64 -27.96
CA ARG A 334 -3.10 14.69 -28.98
C ARG A 334 -4.56 15.16 -29.06
N SER A 335 -5.54 14.25 -29.01
CA SER A 335 -6.95 14.66 -29.04
C SER A 335 -7.34 15.51 -27.82
N LEU A 336 -6.81 15.17 -26.64
CA LEU A 336 -6.98 15.96 -25.42
C LEU A 336 -6.33 17.33 -25.57
N GLN A 337 -5.10 17.38 -26.06
CA GLN A 337 -4.39 18.64 -26.32
C GLN A 337 -5.17 19.55 -27.28
N ILE A 338 -5.69 19.00 -28.40
CA ILE A 338 -6.49 19.75 -29.38
C ILE A 338 -7.79 20.28 -28.77
N SER A 339 -8.39 19.55 -27.82
CA SER A 339 -9.58 20.05 -27.09
C SER A 339 -9.28 21.14 -26.06
N GLY A 340 -8.01 21.54 -25.89
CA GLY A 340 -7.60 22.50 -24.86
C GLY A 340 -7.60 21.93 -23.44
N TYR A 341 -7.60 20.61 -23.30
CA TYR A 341 -7.54 19.95 -22.00
C TYR A 341 -6.13 20.04 -21.41
N THR A 342 -6.05 20.28 -20.10
CA THR A 342 -4.78 20.28 -19.34
C THR A 342 -4.96 19.50 -18.03
N PHE A 343 -3.88 18.90 -17.51
CA PHE A 343 -3.92 18.20 -16.22
C PHE A 343 -4.22 19.14 -15.05
N ARG A 344 -4.07 20.47 -15.21
CA ARG A 344 -4.54 21.45 -14.23
C ARG A 344 -6.05 21.41 -14.00
N GLN A 345 -6.82 20.86 -14.95
CA GLN A 345 -8.26 20.63 -14.80
C GLN A 345 -8.60 19.40 -13.93
N ILE A 346 -7.58 18.64 -13.48
CA ILE A 346 -7.75 17.55 -12.52
C ILE A 346 -7.80 18.16 -11.10
N PRO A 347 -8.82 17.83 -10.28
CA PRO A 347 -8.89 18.28 -8.90
C PRO A 347 -7.62 17.88 -8.14
N ARG A 348 -7.07 18.81 -7.34
CA ARG A 348 -5.91 18.54 -6.47
C ARG A 348 -4.64 18.13 -7.24
N PHE A 349 -4.49 18.58 -8.49
CA PHE A 349 -3.28 18.34 -9.29
C PHE A 349 -1.98 18.72 -8.57
N LEU A 350 -2.00 19.77 -7.74
CA LEU A 350 -0.87 20.25 -6.93
C LEU A 350 -0.75 19.57 -5.55
N GLU A 351 -1.52 18.51 -5.27
CA GLU A 351 -1.28 17.69 -4.07
C GLU A 351 -0.11 16.73 -4.31
N PRO A 352 0.69 16.40 -3.27
CA PRO A 352 1.91 15.60 -3.41
C PRO A 352 1.74 14.27 -4.16
N ASP A 353 0.61 13.58 -3.97
CA ASP A 353 0.31 12.30 -4.64
C ASP A 353 0.09 12.46 -6.16
N CYS A 354 -0.48 13.58 -6.61
CA CYS A 354 -0.65 13.87 -8.04
C CYS A 354 0.67 14.34 -8.67
N GLU A 355 1.43 15.16 -7.95
CA GLU A 355 2.77 15.61 -8.36
C GLU A 355 3.70 14.41 -8.57
N GLU A 356 3.78 13.48 -7.61
CA GLU A 356 4.62 12.28 -7.73
C GLU A 356 4.29 11.46 -8.99
N LYS A 357 3.01 11.27 -9.29
CA LYS A 357 2.56 10.49 -10.47
C LYS A 357 2.92 11.18 -11.77
N TYR A 358 2.76 12.50 -11.83
CA TYR A 358 3.12 13.30 -13.00
C TYR A 358 4.65 13.29 -13.21
N SER A 359 5.42 13.50 -12.15
CA SER A 359 6.89 13.46 -12.15
C SER A 359 7.42 12.10 -12.60
N SER A 360 6.87 11.01 -12.07
CA SER A 360 7.22 9.64 -12.49
C SER A 360 6.91 9.39 -13.97
N SER A 361 5.82 9.96 -14.48
CA SER A 361 5.47 9.86 -15.91
C SER A 361 6.52 10.54 -16.78
N LEU A 362 6.91 11.78 -16.44
CA LEU A 362 7.94 12.54 -17.16
C LEU A 362 9.28 11.80 -17.19
N LEU A 363 9.76 11.31 -16.03
CA LEU A 363 11.01 10.54 -15.94
C LEU A 363 10.98 9.29 -16.82
N SER A 364 9.90 8.49 -16.73
CA SER A 364 9.75 7.28 -17.55
C SER A 364 9.80 7.60 -19.05
N THR A 365 9.24 8.74 -19.47
CA THR A 365 9.31 9.16 -20.88
C THR A 365 10.69 9.63 -21.32
N MET A 366 11.45 10.29 -20.45
CA MET A 366 12.84 10.67 -20.71
C MET A 366 13.72 9.43 -20.88
N GLU A 367 13.60 8.45 -19.98
CA GLU A 367 14.31 7.17 -20.04
C GLU A 367 14.01 6.40 -21.33
N SER A 368 12.75 6.43 -21.77
CA SER A 368 12.33 5.81 -23.04
C SER A 368 12.78 6.56 -24.29
N GLN A 369 13.34 7.78 -24.13
CA GLN A 369 13.75 8.70 -25.20
C GLN A 369 12.65 9.01 -26.24
N ARG A 370 11.37 8.91 -25.83
CA ARG A 370 10.22 9.21 -26.69
C ARG A 370 9.87 10.70 -26.61
N ILE A 371 10.63 11.51 -27.33
CA ILE A 371 10.53 12.99 -27.34
C ILE A 371 9.09 13.47 -27.60
N GLU A 372 8.38 12.84 -28.52
CA GLU A 372 7.00 13.22 -28.85
C GLU A 372 6.05 13.02 -27.66
N LEU A 373 6.13 11.87 -27.00
CA LEU A 373 5.33 11.58 -25.82
C LEU A 373 5.69 12.52 -24.66
N LEU A 374 6.98 12.79 -24.46
CA LEU A 374 7.48 13.77 -23.49
C LEU A 374 6.88 15.16 -23.76
N ASN A 375 6.91 15.62 -25.01
CA ASN A 375 6.33 16.91 -25.42
C ASN A 375 4.82 16.99 -25.12
N LEU A 376 4.07 15.93 -25.36
CA LEU A 376 2.63 15.88 -25.07
C LEU A 376 2.36 15.96 -23.56
N ILE A 377 3.10 15.22 -22.74
CA ILE A 377 2.93 15.23 -21.28
C ILE A 377 3.27 16.61 -20.71
N ILE A 378 4.38 17.22 -21.15
CA ILE A 378 4.75 18.59 -20.76
C ILE A 378 3.63 19.57 -21.13
N THR A 379 3.15 19.51 -22.38
CA THR A 379 2.12 20.45 -22.86
C THR A 379 0.80 20.28 -22.12
N LEU A 380 0.41 19.04 -21.80
CA LEU A 380 -0.81 18.75 -21.04
C LEU A 380 -0.69 19.17 -19.57
N GLY A 381 0.47 19.01 -18.94
CA GLY A 381 0.65 19.31 -17.51
C GLY A 381 0.90 20.78 -17.21
N VAL A 382 1.87 21.37 -17.90
CA VAL A 382 2.39 22.71 -17.59
C VAL A 382 1.88 23.76 -18.56
N GLY A 383 1.42 23.34 -19.74
CA GLY A 383 1.14 24.20 -20.89
C GLY A 383 2.31 24.19 -21.89
N PRO A 384 2.15 24.79 -23.09
CA PRO A 384 3.28 24.96 -23.99
C PRO A 384 4.35 25.78 -23.26
N PRO A 385 5.64 25.38 -23.34
CA PRO A 385 6.69 26.22 -22.80
C PRO A 385 6.63 27.60 -23.46
N PRO A 386 6.97 28.68 -22.73
CA PRO A 386 6.93 30.03 -23.28
C PRO A 386 7.81 30.10 -24.54
N ASN A 387 7.20 30.53 -25.65
CA ASN A 387 7.90 30.69 -26.92
C ASN A 387 8.98 31.79 -26.81
N PHE A 388 10.04 31.60 -27.61
CA PHE A 388 11.30 32.34 -27.82
C PHE A 388 11.36 33.89 -27.73
N PHE A 389 10.26 34.62 -27.49
CA PHE A 389 10.27 36.10 -27.50
C PHE A 389 9.53 36.77 -26.32
N SER A 390 9.01 36.02 -25.33
CA SER A 390 8.55 36.66 -24.08
C SER A 390 9.66 36.60 -23.03
N THR A 391 10.12 37.77 -22.59
CA THR A 391 11.15 37.97 -21.55
C THR A 391 10.73 37.52 -20.15
N SER A 392 9.61 36.81 -19.99
CA SER A 392 9.26 36.15 -18.75
C SER A 392 8.29 35.00 -18.99
N MET A 393 8.56 33.88 -18.33
CA MET A 393 7.59 32.81 -18.13
C MET A 393 6.38 33.35 -17.33
N ASP A 394 5.18 32.84 -17.59
CA ASP A 394 4.01 33.14 -16.77
C ASP A 394 4.31 32.75 -15.30
N PRO A 395 4.18 33.67 -14.32
CA PRO A 395 4.52 33.41 -12.92
C PRO A 395 3.84 32.17 -12.34
N ASP A 396 2.61 31.86 -12.77
CA ASP A 396 1.89 30.68 -12.30
C ASP A 396 2.48 29.39 -12.86
N SER A 397 3.01 29.43 -14.09
CA SER A 397 3.66 28.28 -14.74
C SER A 397 5.07 28.03 -14.20
N GLU A 398 5.81 29.10 -13.90
CA GLU A 398 7.10 29.04 -13.20
C GLU A 398 6.92 28.53 -11.76
N ALA A 399 5.94 29.05 -11.01
CA ALA A 399 5.62 28.58 -9.66
C ALA A 399 5.11 27.12 -9.65
N THR A 400 4.45 26.68 -10.71
CA THR A 400 3.99 25.29 -10.89
C THR A 400 5.17 24.35 -11.19
N LEU A 401 6.10 24.72 -12.07
CA LEU A 401 7.32 23.94 -12.33
C LEU A 401 8.23 23.86 -11.11
N GLN A 402 8.41 24.98 -10.41
CA GLN A 402 9.17 25.04 -9.15
C GLN A 402 8.51 24.20 -8.04
N ARG A 403 7.17 24.10 -8.01
CA ARG A 403 6.42 23.22 -7.09
C ARG A 403 6.47 21.74 -7.47
N ILE A 404 6.38 21.41 -8.75
CA ILE A 404 6.32 20.02 -9.25
C ILE A 404 7.66 19.27 -9.08
N ARG A 405 8.77 19.97 -8.76
CA ARG A 405 10.10 19.37 -8.47
C ARG A 405 10.64 18.42 -9.56
N VAL A 406 10.25 18.59 -10.83
CA VAL A 406 10.86 17.83 -11.92
C VAL A 406 11.98 18.66 -12.49
N TYR A 407 13.19 18.34 -12.05
CA TYR A 407 14.42 18.94 -12.56
C TYR A 407 14.74 18.37 -13.95
N MET A 408 14.00 18.82 -14.97
CA MET A 408 13.94 18.18 -16.28
C MET A 408 15.29 18.20 -16.98
N VAL A 409 16.02 19.33 -16.93
CA VAL A 409 17.32 19.49 -17.61
C VAL A 409 18.38 18.68 -16.89
N SER A 410 18.38 18.68 -15.55
CA SER A 410 19.31 17.87 -14.76
C SER A 410 19.08 16.37 -14.95
N ASN A 411 17.83 15.90 -15.02
CA ASN A 411 17.53 14.49 -15.31
C ASN A 411 17.87 14.12 -16.76
N ALA A 412 17.59 14.98 -17.73
CA ALA A 412 17.95 14.74 -19.13
C ALA A 412 19.46 14.65 -19.33
N ALA A 413 20.24 15.50 -18.65
CA ALA A 413 21.69 15.44 -18.62
C ALA A 413 22.23 14.11 -18.04
N LYS A 414 21.41 13.34 -17.32
CA LYS A 414 21.74 11.98 -16.88
C LYS A 414 21.41 10.89 -17.89
N ILE A 415 20.48 11.14 -18.80
CA ILE A 415 19.83 10.10 -19.60
C ILE A 415 20.26 10.18 -21.07
N SER A 416 20.06 11.32 -21.72
CA SER A 416 20.20 11.43 -23.17
C SER A 416 20.43 12.87 -23.65
N LEU A 417 21.41 13.03 -24.54
CA LEU A 417 21.72 14.30 -25.21
C LEU A 417 20.53 14.81 -26.04
N ASP A 418 19.78 13.92 -26.69
CA ASP A 418 18.65 14.31 -27.54
C ASP A 418 17.49 14.86 -26.71
N VAL A 419 17.21 14.23 -25.57
CA VAL A 419 16.21 14.73 -24.60
C VAL A 419 16.65 16.07 -24.04
N LEU A 420 17.94 16.22 -23.70
CA LEU A 420 18.50 17.48 -23.20
C LEU A 420 18.38 18.61 -24.23
N LYS A 421 18.81 18.36 -25.47
CA LYS A 421 18.66 19.33 -26.58
C LYS A 421 17.21 19.74 -26.78
N PHE A 422 16.30 18.77 -26.76
CA PHE A 422 14.87 19.03 -26.89
C PHE A 422 14.36 19.95 -25.76
N LEU A 423 14.71 19.69 -24.50
CA LEU A 423 14.26 20.51 -23.37
C LEU A 423 14.85 21.93 -23.41
N VAL A 424 16.12 22.08 -23.74
CA VAL A 424 16.76 23.40 -23.88
C VAL A 424 16.11 24.19 -25.03
N GLN A 425 15.84 23.54 -26.17
CA GLN A 425 15.07 24.15 -27.27
C GLN A 425 13.65 24.54 -26.86
N LYS A 426 13.09 23.90 -25.85
CA LYS A 426 11.80 24.23 -25.24
C LYS A 426 11.91 25.31 -24.15
N GLY A 427 13.06 25.97 -23.99
CA GLY A 427 13.22 27.09 -23.07
C GLY A 427 13.39 26.71 -21.59
N PHE A 428 13.61 25.43 -21.28
CA PHE A 428 13.99 25.03 -19.93
C PHE A 428 15.39 25.54 -19.59
N SER A 429 15.58 26.02 -18.36
CA SER A 429 16.83 26.64 -17.92
C SER A 429 18.00 25.64 -17.94
N ILE A 430 19.07 25.99 -18.66
CA ILE A 430 20.33 25.24 -18.68
C ILE A 430 21.01 25.15 -17.30
N ASN A 431 20.65 26.06 -16.40
CA ASN A 431 21.20 26.21 -15.06
C ASN A 431 20.17 25.82 -13.98
N GLU A 432 19.28 24.88 -14.27
CA GLU A 432 18.30 24.38 -13.31
C GLU A 432 18.99 23.78 -12.06
N PHE A 433 18.52 24.14 -10.86
CA PHE A 433 19.13 23.71 -9.59
C PHE A 433 18.22 22.76 -8.82
N TYR A 434 18.69 21.52 -8.63
CA TYR A 434 18.06 20.51 -7.79
C TYR A 434 18.14 20.88 -6.29
N ARG A 435 17.08 20.64 -5.51
CA ARG A 435 17.12 20.65 -4.04
C ARG A 435 16.23 19.52 -3.50
N ASN A 436 16.84 18.42 -3.09
CA ASN A 436 16.12 17.29 -2.48
C ASN A 436 15.39 17.75 -1.20
N PRO A 437 14.12 17.37 -0.96
CA PRO A 437 13.46 17.63 0.33
C PRO A 437 14.00 16.80 1.50
N ILE A 438 14.70 15.69 1.25
CA ILE A 438 15.16 14.72 2.27
C ILE A 438 16.69 14.64 2.33
N GLY A 439 17.41 15.29 1.42
CA GLY A 439 18.87 15.33 1.37
C GLY A 439 19.38 16.72 1.05
N SER A 440 20.58 17.05 1.50
CA SER A 440 21.26 18.31 1.20
C SER A 440 21.84 18.36 -0.22
N GLU A 441 21.45 17.45 -1.12
CA GLU A 441 22.07 17.35 -2.43
C GLU A 441 21.50 18.37 -3.41
N VAL A 442 22.38 19.19 -3.99
CA VAL A 442 22.13 20.18 -5.03
C VAL A 442 22.96 19.79 -6.25
N MET A 443 22.27 19.36 -7.32
CA MET A 443 22.88 18.97 -8.59
C MET A 443 22.38 19.82 -9.77
N SER A 444 23.31 20.52 -10.43
CA SER A 444 23.10 21.19 -11.72
C SER A 444 23.28 20.19 -12.89
N PRO A 445 22.82 20.53 -14.11
CA PRO A 445 23.03 19.68 -15.28
C PRO A 445 24.51 19.40 -15.55
N VAL A 446 25.38 20.39 -15.34
CA VAL A 446 26.85 20.23 -15.49
C VAL A 446 27.39 19.20 -14.51
N GLN A 447 26.94 19.27 -13.25
CA GLN A 447 27.36 18.31 -12.23
C GLN A 447 26.87 16.90 -12.56
N CYS A 448 25.67 16.75 -13.12
CA CYS A 448 25.17 15.46 -13.61
C CYS A 448 26.06 14.88 -14.72
N ALA A 449 26.45 15.70 -15.70
CA ALA A 449 27.34 15.29 -16.79
C ALA A 449 28.74 14.90 -16.29
N LEU A 450 29.26 15.62 -15.28
CA LEU A 450 30.54 15.31 -14.63
C LEU A 450 30.50 13.97 -13.89
N VAL A 451 29.43 13.67 -13.15
CA VAL A 451 29.29 12.38 -12.44
C VAL A 451 29.20 11.21 -13.43
N ILE A 452 28.48 11.39 -14.52
CA ILE A 452 28.21 10.31 -15.48
C ILE A 452 29.37 10.06 -16.43
N GLY A 453 30.21 11.06 -16.69
CA GLY A 453 31.30 10.89 -17.65
C GLY A 453 30.95 11.23 -19.09
N ASN A 454 29.76 11.74 -19.36
CA ASN A 454 29.31 11.99 -20.73
C ASN A 454 29.82 13.35 -21.23
N MET A 455 30.92 13.33 -21.98
CA MET A 455 31.56 14.52 -22.53
C MET A 455 30.74 15.21 -23.63
N ASP A 456 29.90 14.48 -24.37
CA ASP A 456 29.03 15.09 -25.39
C ASP A 456 27.95 15.96 -24.73
N ILE A 457 27.36 15.47 -23.63
CA ILE A 457 26.42 16.23 -22.81
C ILE A 457 27.13 17.43 -22.17
N LEU A 458 28.32 17.23 -21.59
CA LEU A 458 29.08 18.31 -20.97
C LEU A 458 29.41 19.42 -21.97
N THR A 459 29.88 19.05 -23.16
CA THR A 459 30.19 19.99 -24.26
C THR A 459 28.94 20.76 -24.67
N TYR A 460 27.80 20.08 -24.87
CA TYR A 460 26.56 20.75 -25.20
C TYR A 460 26.11 21.73 -24.11
N LEU A 461 26.16 21.34 -22.83
CA LEU A 461 25.81 22.22 -21.72
C LEU A 461 26.66 23.49 -21.71
N LEU A 462 27.97 23.37 -21.92
CA LEU A 462 28.90 24.50 -21.98
C LEU A 462 28.59 25.42 -23.17
N GLN A 463 28.34 24.85 -24.35
CA GLN A 463 27.93 25.62 -25.53
C GLN A 463 26.64 26.42 -25.30
N GLN A 464 25.74 25.93 -24.46
CA GLN A 464 24.49 26.61 -24.10
C GLN A 464 24.63 27.56 -22.90
N GLY A 465 25.84 27.82 -22.41
CA GLY A 465 26.10 28.78 -21.34
C GLY A 465 25.85 28.26 -19.93
N ALA A 466 26.08 26.96 -19.70
CA ALA A 466 25.97 26.41 -18.36
C ALA A 466 27.02 26.99 -17.39
N ASN A 467 26.58 27.31 -16.18
CA ASN A 467 27.38 27.97 -15.15
C ASN A 467 28.31 26.97 -14.46
N ILE A 468 29.59 27.02 -14.84
CA ILE A 468 30.66 26.19 -14.26
C ILE A 468 31.06 26.60 -12.82
N TYR A 469 30.63 27.78 -12.37
CA TYR A 469 30.93 28.32 -11.04
C TYR A 469 29.87 27.97 -10.00
N ALA A 470 28.79 27.28 -10.40
CA ALA A 470 27.72 26.96 -9.49
C ALA A 470 28.17 26.00 -8.36
N PRO A 471 27.77 26.26 -7.10
CA PRO A 471 28.19 25.46 -5.96
C PRO A 471 27.69 24.02 -6.07
N CYS A 472 28.46 23.08 -5.53
CA CYS A 472 28.04 21.70 -5.35
C CYS A 472 28.24 21.28 -3.88
N ASP A 473 27.61 20.16 -3.50
CA ASP A 473 27.50 19.74 -2.10
C ASP A 473 28.86 19.56 -1.39
N PHE A 474 29.90 19.21 -2.15
CA PHE A 474 31.24 18.92 -1.62
C PHE A 474 32.36 19.73 -2.27
N SER A 475 32.05 20.69 -3.16
CA SER A 475 33.05 21.54 -3.82
C SER A 475 32.47 22.92 -4.17
N PRO A 476 33.28 23.98 -4.17
CA PRO A 476 32.79 25.34 -4.34
C PRO A 476 32.27 25.64 -5.76
N SER A 477 32.58 24.80 -6.75
CA SER A 477 32.18 24.99 -8.16
C SER A 477 32.18 23.66 -8.91
N ALA A 478 31.55 23.61 -10.10
CA ALA A 478 31.61 22.45 -10.99
C ALA A 478 33.04 22.17 -11.49
N ILE A 479 33.88 23.20 -11.68
CA ILE A 479 35.30 23.05 -12.01
C ILE A 479 36.05 22.34 -10.88
N ALA A 480 35.90 22.81 -9.64
CA ALA A 480 36.52 22.18 -8.48
C ALA A 480 36.04 20.73 -8.30
N TYR A 481 34.77 20.48 -8.63
CA TYR A 481 34.19 19.15 -8.61
C TYR A 481 34.78 18.21 -9.68
N SER A 482 35.06 18.71 -10.90
CA SER A 482 35.76 17.89 -11.92
C SER A 482 37.14 17.42 -11.44
N ILE A 483 37.84 18.26 -10.67
CA ILE A 483 39.15 17.93 -10.09
C ILE A 483 39.03 16.91 -8.97
N SER A 484 38.02 17.04 -8.09
CA SER A 484 37.78 16.06 -7.02
C SER A 484 37.34 14.70 -7.56
N LEU A 485 36.70 14.68 -8.74
CA LEU A 485 36.36 13.47 -9.49
C LEU A 485 37.52 12.88 -10.33
N GLY A 486 38.66 13.58 -10.44
CA GLY A 486 39.79 13.11 -11.27
C GLY A 486 39.55 13.23 -12.78
N ARG A 487 38.65 14.11 -13.20
CA ARG A 487 38.20 14.24 -14.60
C ARG A 487 39.07 15.25 -15.36
N LEU A 488 40.26 14.81 -15.78
CA LEU A 488 41.19 15.63 -16.56
C LEU A 488 40.59 16.11 -17.89
N ASP A 489 39.80 15.26 -18.54
CA ASP A 489 39.04 15.53 -19.77
C ASP A 489 38.08 16.72 -19.60
N ALA A 490 37.27 16.70 -18.54
CA ALA A 490 36.35 17.79 -18.22
C ALA A 490 37.08 19.07 -17.82
N LEU A 491 38.17 18.96 -17.04
CA LEU A 491 38.99 20.10 -16.67
C LEU A 491 39.63 20.77 -17.90
N ALA A 492 40.19 19.99 -18.81
CA ALA A 492 40.76 20.50 -20.05
C ALA A 492 39.72 21.26 -20.87
N LEU A 493 38.51 20.69 -21.01
CA LEU A 493 37.40 21.34 -21.70
C LEU A 493 36.96 22.65 -21.02
N PHE A 494 36.87 22.68 -19.67
CA PHE A 494 36.52 23.90 -18.95
C PHE A 494 37.55 25.01 -19.15
N LEU A 495 38.84 24.68 -19.13
CA LEU A 495 39.92 25.65 -19.35
C LEU A 495 39.99 26.15 -20.80
N GLU A 496 39.59 25.31 -21.75
CA GLU A 496 39.48 25.70 -23.16
C GLU A 496 38.32 26.65 -23.40
N VAL A 497 37.14 26.36 -22.83
CA VAL A 497 35.93 27.19 -22.97
C VAL A 497 36.02 28.49 -22.16
N GLU A 498 36.56 28.43 -20.94
CA GLU A 498 36.66 29.57 -20.02
C GLU A 498 38.04 29.63 -19.34
N PRO A 499 39.06 30.18 -20.02
CA PRO A 499 40.42 30.27 -19.49
C PRO A 499 40.54 30.97 -18.12
N ARG A 500 39.59 31.84 -17.75
CA ARG A 500 39.63 32.57 -16.47
C ARG A 500 39.38 31.64 -15.27
N CYS A 501 38.82 30.45 -15.48
CA CYS A 501 38.61 29.48 -14.41
C CYS A 501 39.91 28.83 -13.89
N TYR A 502 41.04 29.08 -14.55
CA TYR A 502 42.36 28.53 -14.19
C TYR A 502 42.75 28.78 -12.72
N SER A 503 42.47 29.97 -12.19
CA SER A 503 42.79 30.30 -10.79
C SER A 503 42.04 29.40 -9.78
N ILE A 504 40.78 29.09 -10.07
CA ILE A 504 39.93 28.21 -9.27
C ILE A 504 40.40 26.76 -9.41
N ALA A 505 40.78 26.35 -10.62
CA ALA A 505 41.33 25.03 -10.87
C ALA A 505 42.63 24.79 -10.09
N LEU A 506 43.53 25.78 -10.06
CA LEU A 506 44.80 25.69 -9.33
C LEU A 506 44.59 25.60 -7.81
N GLU A 507 43.63 26.35 -7.26
CA GLU A 507 43.28 26.27 -5.84
C GLU A 507 42.70 24.90 -5.49
N ALA A 508 41.77 24.38 -6.30
CA ALA A 508 41.18 23.07 -6.10
C ALA A 508 42.22 21.93 -6.22
N ALA A 509 43.20 22.07 -7.12
CA ALA A 509 44.26 21.08 -7.31
C ALA A 509 45.26 20.99 -6.14
N LYS A 510 45.34 21.98 -5.25
CA LYS A 510 46.16 21.88 -4.02
C LYS A 510 45.70 20.75 -3.11
N ASN A 511 44.39 20.53 -3.06
CA ASN A 511 43.74 19.57 -2.16
C ASN A 511 43.43 18.23 -2.84
N THR A 512 43.84 18.03 -4.10
CA THR A 512 43.57 16.79 -4.84
C THR A 512 44.66 15.73 -4.66
N ALA A 513 44.25 14.46 -4.67
CA ALA A 513 45.15 13.30 -4.66
C ALA A 513 45.68 12.95 -6.07
N TYR A 514 45.16 13.59 -7.13
CA TYR A 514 45.49 13.27 -8.52
C TYR A 514 46.69 14.08 -9.03
N ASP A 515 47.89 13.50 -8.97
CA ASP A 515 49.12 14.18 -9.39
C ASP A 515 49.17 14.51 -10.89
N TYR A 516 48.50 13.71 -11.74
CA TYR A 516 48.41 14.01 -13.17
C TYR A 516 47.64 15.31 -13.46
N ILE A 517 46.66 15.69 -12.62
CA ILE A 517 45.95 16.97 -12.75
C ILE A 517 46.86 18.12 -12.37
N LYS A 518 47.66 17.96 -11.30
CA LYS A 518 48.64 18.97 -10.88
C LYS A 518 49.68 19.21 -11.98
N ASN A 519 50.20 18.15 -12.57
CA ASN A 519 51.16 18.20 -13.66
C ASN A 519 50.55 18.85 -14.92
N PHE A 520 49.30 18.51 -15.26
CA PHE A 520 48.62 19.15 -16.37
C PHE A 520 48.45 20.65 -16.16
N LEU A 521 48.01 21.08 -14.98
CA LEU A 521 47.84 22.50 -14.67
C LEU A 521 49.17 23.26 -14.64
N SER A 522 50.28 22.65 -14.22
CA SER A 522 51.60 23.30 -14.27
C SER A 522 52.09 23.54 -15.69
N ASP A 523 51.72 22.66 -16.62
CA ASP A 523 52.16 22.71 -18.02
C ASP A 523 51.18 23.47 -18.92
N TRP A 524 49.96 23.72 -18.44
CA TRP A 524 48.90 24.40 -19.18
C TRP A 524 49.22 25.89 -19.40
N LYS A 525 49.09 26.35 -20.65
CA LYS A 525 49.30 27.75 -21.03
C LYS A 525 48.00 28.33 -21.56
N PRO A 526 47.54 29.50 -21.08
CA PRO A 526 46.33 30.11 -21.60
C PRO A 526 46.50 30.44 -23.09
N PRO A 527 45.44 30.27 -23.91
CA PRO A 527 45.44 30.81 -25.25
C PRO A 527 45.65 32.34 -25.20
N PRO A 528 46.32 32.95 -26.20
CA PRO A 528 46.55 34.38 -26.22
C PRO A 528 45.21 35.12 -26.15
N ILE A 529 45.05 35.97 -25.14
CA ILE A 529 43.85 36.77 -24.93
C ILE A 529 43.80 37.80 -26.06
N VAL A 530 42.83 37.66 -26.98
CA VAL A 530 42.54 38.70 -27.98
C VAL A 530 41.73 39.79 -27.26
N GLU A 531 42.31 40.97 -27.07
CA GLU A 531 41.75 42.08 -26.27
C GLU A 531 40.49 42.75 -26.86
N ASP A 532 39.92 42.28 -27.98
CA ASP A 532 38.83 42.97 -28.69
C ASP A 532 37.42 42.83 -28.08
N TRP A 533 37.27 42.24 -26.89
CA TRP A 533 35.96 41.86 -26.32
C TRP A 533 35.46 42.79 -25.20
N MET A 534 35.95 44.03 -25.13
CA MET A 534 35.66 44.93 -24.00
C MET A 534 34.27 45.61 -23.99
N ASP A 535 33.37 45.35 -24.94
CA ASP A 535 32.08 46.06 -24.99
C ASP A 535 30.81 45.19 -25.16
N SER A 536 30.85 43.91 -24.80
CA SER A 536 29.60 43.11 -24.78
C SER A 536 29.44 42.25 -23.52
N ASP A 537 28.26 42.42 -22.92
CA ASP A 537 27.66 41.77 -21.75
C ASP A 537 28.24 40.37 -21.43
N PRO A 538 28.74 40.12 -20.20
CA PRO A 538 29.35 38.83 -19.81
C PRO A 538 28.40 37.61 -19.90
N HIS A 539 27.13 37.82 -20.22
CA HIS A 539 26.13 36.77 -20.41
C HIS A 539 26.05 36.18 -21.84
N ASN A 540 26.75 36.73 -22.84
CA ASN A 540 26.52 36.36 -24.25
C ASN A 540 27.74 35.84 -25.05
N ASN A 541 28.90 35.68 -24.42
CA ASN A 541 30.18 35.55 -25.15
C ASN A 541 30.81 34.14 -25.22
N ILE A 542 29.99 33.07 -25.22
CA ILE A 542 30.49 31.68 -25.37
C ILE A 542 30.46 31.21 -26.85
N VAL A 543 29.84 31.97 -27.76
CA VAL A 543 29.57 31.50 -29.14
C VAL A 543 30.78 31.65 -30.09
N GLY A 544 31.68 32.61 -29.85
CA GLY A 544 32.68 33.02 -30.85
C GLY A 544 33.95 32.16 -30.98
N THR A 545 34.26 31.27 -30.04
CA THR A 545 35.54 30.52 -30.04
C THR A 545 35.45 29.12 -30.66
N MET A 546 34.25 28.59 -30.96
CA MET A 546 34.06 27.20 -31.39
C MET A 546 33.76 26.99 -32.90
N GLU A 547 33.75 28.03 -33.73
CA GLU A 547 33.64 27.88 -35.21
C GLU A 547 34.85 27.16 -35.85
N LEU A 548 35.92 26.88 -35.09
CA LEU A 548 37.13 26.19 -35.57
C LEU A 548 37.07 24.65 -35.50
N PHE A 549 35.97 24.05 -35.00
CA PHE A 549 35.84 22.60 -34.83
C PHE A 549 34.54 22.00 -35.41
N ALA A 550 34.17 22.40 -36.62
CA ALA A 550 33.26 21.62 -37.46
C ALA A 550 34.03 20.96 -38.62
N PRO A 551 33.76 19.69 -38.99
CA PRO A 551 34.10 19.21 -40.32
C PRO A 551 33.26 19.91 -41.41
#